data_AF-A0A3P6SQH4-F1
#
_entry.id   AF-A0A3P6SQH4-F1
#
_cell.length_a   1.000
_cell.length_b   1.000
_cell.length_c   1.000
_cell.angle_alpha   90.00
_cell.angle_beta   90.00
_cell.angle_gamma   90.00
#
_symmetry.space_group_name_H-M   'P 1'
#
loop_
_entity.id
_entity.type
_entity.pdbx_description
1 polymer ?
#
loop_
_entity_poly.entity_id
_entity_poly.type
_entity_poly.pdbx_seq_one_letter_code
_entity_poly.pdbx_strand_id
1 'polypeptide(L)'
;MYARPFKIYGTSNIYKDKEELGQMAAMRYAGSMFGCLAMGSNSEDALALGTMWGKERATKLLKEAGFNNVTLVPTPYFEGQILYVCEKHST
;
A
#
# COMPACT_ATOMS: atom_id res chain seq x y z
N MET A 1 -12.60 -9.18 -15.05
CA MET A 1 -11.77 -9.17 -13.83
C MET A 1 -10.59 -8.23 -14.09
N TYR A 2 -10.51 -7.08 -13.44
CA TYR A 2 -9.38 -6.15 -13.57
C TYR A 2 -8.54 -6.22 -12.30
N ALA A 3 -7.59 -7.16 -12.24
CA ALA A 3 -6.62 -7.21 -11.16
C ALA A 3 -5.51 -6.19 -11.45
N ARG A 4 -5.48 -5.07 -10.73
CA ARG A 4 -4.30 -4.19 -10.70
C ARG A 4 -3.46 -4.56 -9.48
N PRO A 5 -2.27 -5.17 -9.65
CA PRO A 5 -1.46 -5.59 -8.51
C PRO A 5 -0.89 -4.37 -7.78
N PHE A 6 -1.53 -3.97 -6.67
CA PHE A 6 -0.97 -3.00 -5.73
C PHE A 6 -0.09 -3.71 -4.72
N LYS A 7 1.23 -3.55 -4.83
CA LYS A 7 2.22 -4.29 -4.03
C LYS A 7 2.58 -3.52 -2.75
N ILE A 8 1.71 -3.52 -1.75
CA ILE A 8 1.99 -2.75 -0.52
C ILE A 8 1.58 -3.50 0.75
N TYR A 9 2.59 -3.89 1.54
CA TYR A 9 2.47 -4.45 2.88
C TYR A 9 3.03 -3.45 3.88
N GLY A 10 2.17 -2.89 4.73
CA GLY A 10 2.54 -2.00 5.82
C GLY A 10 1.34 -1.65 6.67
N THR A 11 1.57 -1.03 7.82
CA THR A 11 0.54 -0.62 8.77
C THR A 11 0.40 0.89 8.87
N SER A 12 1.22 1.66 8.14
CA SER A 12 1.41 3.11 8.28
C SER A 12 2.01 3.55 9.62
N ASN A 13 2.53 2.60 10.40
CA ASN A 13 3.14 2.87 11.69
C ASN A 13 4.49 2.14 11.79
N ILE A 14 5.58 2.92 11.85
CA ILE A 14 6.94 2.39 11.88
C ILE A 14 7.22 1.45 13.08
N TYR A 15 6.55 1.65 14.21
CA TYR A 15 6.75 0.78 15.38
C TYR A 15 6.15 -0.60 15.14
N LYS A 16 4.90 -0.65 14.65
CA LYS A 16 4.23 -1.91 14.28
C LYS A 16 4.93 -2.60 13.12
N ASP A 17 5.33 -1.84 12.10
CA ASP A 17 6.04 -2.39 10.96
C ASP A 17 7.44 -2.91 11.35
N LYS A 18 8.07 -2.34 12.39
CA LYS A 18 9.34 -2.83 12.94
C LYS A 18 9.18 -4.11 13.75
N GLU A 19 8.04 -4.33 14.42
CA GLU A 19 7.75 -5.61 15.09
C GLU A 19 7.72 -6.76 14.09
N GLU A 20 7.17 -6.52 12.89
CA GLU A 20 7.06 -7.55 11.84
C GLU A 20 8.31 -7.65 10.94
N LEU A 21 8.94 -6.53 10.59
CA LEU A 21 10.02 -6.47 9.58
C LEU A 21 11.41 -6.16 10.16
N GLY A 22 11.51 -5.90 11.46
CA GLY A 22 12.76 -5.51 12.11
C GLY A 22 13.38 -4.24 11.50
N GLN A 23 14.70 -4.25 11.29
CA GLN A 23 15.40 -3.09 10.73
C GLN A 23 15.00 -2.78 9.27
N MET A 24 14.44 -3.74 8.54
CA MET A 24 13.97 -3.52 7.17
C MET A 24 12.81 -2.51 7.12
N ALA A 25 12.04 -2.36 8.20
CA ALA A 25 11.04 -1.31 8.30
C ALA A 25 11.68 0.07 8.14
N ALA A 26 12.74 0.36 8.90
CA ALA A 26 13.44 1.65 8.83
C ALA A 26 13.99 1.91 7.42
N MET A 27 14.54 0.89 6.76
CA MET A 27 15.02 1.01 5.38
C MET A 27 13.90 1.36 4.39
N ARG A 28 12.72 0.72 4.51
CA ARG A 28 11.56 1.03 3.66
C ARG A 28 11.02 2.44 3.88
N TYR A 29 10.96 2.89 5.14
CA TYR A 29 10.58 4.27 5.48
C TYR A 29 11.59 5.29 4.97
N ALA A 30 12.89 5.02 5.10
CA ALA A 30 13.94 5.88 4.55
C ALA A 30 13.85 5.98 3.01
N GLY A 31 13.75 4.84 2.32
CA GLY A 31 13.55 4.80 0.87
C GLY A 31 12.30 5.55 0.42
N SER A 32 11.21 5.46 1.20
CA SER A 32 10.01 6.27 0.96
C SER A 32 10.29 7.76 1.06
N MET A 33 10.96 8.23 2.13
CA MET A 33 11.23 9.65 2.34
C MET A 33 12.10 10.25 1.21
N PHE A 34 13.15 9.54 0.79
CA PHE A 34 14.08 10.03 -0.22
C PHE A 34 13.64 9.76 -1.67
N GLY A 35 12.57 8.99 -1.88
CA GLY A 35 12.10 8.62 -3.21
C GLY A 35 10.61 8.86 -3.37
N CYS A 36 9.79 7.88 -2.96
CA CYS A 36 8.36 7.84 -3.26
C CYS A 36 7.58 9.05 -2.73
N LEU A 37 7.92 9.54 -1.54
CA LEU A 37 7.24 10.67 -0.93
C LEU A 37 7.64 11.98 -1.61
N ALA A 38 8.93 12.17 -1.86
CA ALA A 38 9.43 13.36 -2.56
C ALA A 38 8.83 13.48 -3.97
N MET A 39 8.84 12.38 -4.74
CA MET A 39 8.24 12.36 -6.09
C MET A 39 6.71 12.43 -6.03
N GLY A 40 6.10 11.74 -5.08
CA GLY A 40 4.65 11.62 -4.96
C GLY A 40 3.95 12.82 -4.32
N SER A 41 4.69 13.87 -3.94
CA SER A 41 4.14 15.10 -3.33
C SER A 41 4.24 16.31 -4.26
N ASN A 42 4.41 16.10 -5.57
CA ASN A 42 4.67 17.16 -6.55
C ASN A 42 3.39 17.83 -7.09
N SER A 43 2.28 17.77 -6.35
CA SER A 43 1.00 18.39 -6.70
C SER A 43 0.26 18.79 -5.42
N GLU A 44 -0.58 19.83 -5.50
CA GLU A 44 -1.35 20.32 -4.34
C GLU A 44 -2.35 19.30 -3.81
N ASP A 45 -2.89 18.44 -4.69
CA ASP A 45 -3.84 17.38 -4.38
C ASP A 45 -3.17 16.04 -4.06
N ALA A 46 -1.83 16.00 -4.00
CA ALA A 46 -1.09 14.79 -3.74
C ALA A 46 -1.35 14.24 -2.33
N LEU A 47 -1.74 12.96 -2.25
CA LEU A 47 -1.98 12.31 -0.96
C LEU A 47 -0.70 11.96 -0.18
N ALA A 48 0.49 12.04 -0.80
CA ALA A 48 1.81 11.90 -0.17
C ALA A 48 1.92 10.68 0.77
N LEU A 49 1.52 9.51 0.27
CA LEU A 49 1.24 8.33 1.11
C LEU A 49 2.51 7.54 1.50
N GLY A 50 3.55 7.67 0.68
CA GLY A 50 4.79 6.91 0.84
C GLY A 50 4.63 5.41 0.61
N THR A 51 5.74 4.68 0.78
CA THR A 51 5.81 3.23 0.50
C THR A 51 5.02 2.40 1.52
N MET A 52 4.89 2.87 2.76
CA MET A 52 4.32 2.11 3.89
C MET A 52 2.93 2.61 4.31
N TRP A 53 2.16 3.21 3.41
CA TRP A 53 0.86 3.87 3.66
C TRP A 53 -0.27 3.04 4.31
N GLY A 54 -0.12 1.71 4.42
CA GLY A 54 -1.06 0.86 5.17
C GLY A 54 -2.09 0.11 4.33
N LYS A 55 -2.36 -1.15 4.69
CA LYS A 55 -3.41 -1.97 4.05
C LYS A 55 -4.82 -1.41 4.24
N GLU A 56 -5.11 -0.91 5.44
CA GLU A 56 -6.43 -0.37 5.79
C GLU A 56 -6.74 0.86 4.94
N ARG A 57 -5.77 1.78 4.82
CA ARG A 57 -5.90 2.97 3.98
C ARG A 57 -6.02 2.62 2.51
N ALA A 58 -5.21 1.68 2.01
CA ALA A 58 -5.30 1.19 0.65
C ALA A 58 -6.71 0.63 0.34
N THR A 59 -7.24 -0.21 1.25
CA THR A 59 -8.57 -0.80 1.11
C THR A 59 -9.67 0.25 1.14
N LYS A 60 -9.56 1.25 2.02
CA LYS A 60 -10.51 2.37 2.07
C LYS A 60 -10.53 3.16 0.75
N LEU A 61 -9.37 3.50 0.21
CA LEU A 61 -9.27 4.24 -1.06
C LEU A 61 -9.80 3.43 -2.24
N LEU A 62 -9.57 2.12 -2.27
CA LEU A 62 -10.15 1.24 -3.29
C LEU A 62 -11.68 1.23 -3.23
N LYS A 63 -12.26 1.18 -2.03
CA LYS A 63 -13.72 1.28 -1.84
C LYS A 63 -14.26 2.64 -2.26
N GLU A 64 -13.60 3.73 -1.89
CA GLU A 64 -13.97 5.09 -2.30
C GLU A 64 -13.88 5.27 -3.82
N ALA A 65 -12.97 4.55 -4.49
CA ALA A 65 -12.88 4.50 -5.95
C ALA A 65 -13.95 3.60 -6.63
N GLY A 66 -14.87 3.01 -5.86
CA GLY A 66 -15.97 2.18 -6.36
C GLY A 66 -15.68 0.67 -6.42
N PHE A 67 -14.56 0.20 -5.90
CA PHE A 67 -14.29 -1.24 -5.76
C PHE A 67 -14.87 -1.74 -4.44
N ASN A 68 -16.13 -2.21 -4.48
CA ASN A 68 -16.82 -2.70 -3.28
C ASN A 68 -16.32 -4.08 -2.84
N ASN A 69 -15.85 -4.90 -3.77
CA ASN A 69 -15.28 -6.21 -3.50
C ASN A 69 -13.74 -6.16 -3.63
N VAL A 70 -13.04 -6.11 -2.50
CA VAL A 70 -11.57 -6.08 -2.41
C VAL A 70 -11.10 -7.25 -1.57
N THR A 71 -10.35 -8.16 -2.18
CA THR A 71 -9.75 -9.32 -1.51
C THR A 71 -8.23 -9.14 -1.41
N LEU A 72 -7.66 -9.40 -0.24
CA LEU A 72 -6.21 -9.37 -0.03
C LEU A 72 -5.66 -10.81 -0.12
N VAL A 73 -4.76 -11.04 -1.07
CA VAL A 73 -4.11 -12.33 -1.29
C VAL A 73 -2.64 -12.23 -0.85
N PRO A 74 -2.20 -13.04 0.13
CA PRO A 74 -0.79 -13.13 0.50
C PRO A 74 0.08 -13.60 -0.67
N THR A 75 1.30 -13.07 -0.78
CA THR A 75 2.27 -13.44 -1.83
C THR A 75 3.47 -14.18 -1.22
N PRO A 76 3.43 -15.52 -1.10
CA PRO A 76 4.44 -16.27 -0.35
C PRO A 76 5.86 -16.16 -0.93
N TYR A 77 6.00 -15.86 -2.23
CA TYR A 77 7.30 -15.70 -2.90
C TYR A 77 7.77 -14.23 -3.00
N PHE A 78 6.96 -13.28 -2.52
CA PHE A 78 7.30 -11.86 -2.50
C PHE A 78 7.06 -11.30 -1.09
N GLU A 79 8.03 -11.52 -0.22
CA GLU A 79 7.95 -11.12 1.19
C GLU A 79 7.72 -9.61 1.35
N GLY A 80 6.75 -9.26 2.20
CA GLY A 80 6.34 -7.88 2.41
C GLY A 80 5.63 -7.23 1.22
N GLN A 81 4.92 -8.02 0.41
CA GLN A 81 3.90 -7.57 -0.54
C GLN A 81 2.56 -8.25 -0.24
N ILE A 82 1.47 -7.62 -0.71
CA ILE A 82 0.12 -8.19 -0.72
C ILE A 82 -0.44 -7.91 -2.11
N LEU A 83 -1.23 -8.84 -2.63
CA LEU A 83 -1.99 -8.63 -3.85
C LEU A 83 -3.42 -8.22 -3.52
N TYR A 84 -3.83 -7.02 -3.96
CA TYR A 84 -5.23 -6.60 -3.91
C TYR A 84 -5.94 -7.07 -5.18
N VAL A 85 -6.96 -7.90 -5.02
CA VAL A 85 -7.84 -8.34 -6.10
C VAL A 85 -9.15 -7.57 -5.97
N CYS A 86 -9.41 -6.71 -6.95
CA CYS A 86 -10.59 -5.88 -6.99
C CYS A 86 -11.51 -6.34 -8.11
N GLU A 87 -12.79 -6.49 -7.80
CA GLU A 87 -13.82 -6.75 -8.80
C GLU A 87 -14.65 -5.49 -9.00
N LYS A 88 -14.79 -5.09 -10.26
CA LYS A 88 -15.70 -4.02 -10.65
C LYS A 88 -17.03 -4.66 -11.02
N HIS A 89 -18.10 -4.28 -10.34
CA HIS A 89 -19.45 -4.57 -10.82
C HIS A 89 -19.64 -3.83 -12.14
N SER A 90 -19.89 -4.57 -13.22
CA SER A 90 -20.39 -4.00 -14.46
C SER A 90 -21.88 -3.73 -14.26
N THR A 91 -22.23 -2.46 -14.06
CA THR A 91 -23.60 -1.99 -14.27
C THR A 91 -23.81 -1.69 -15.74
#